data_AF-A0AAD5N3Y0-F1
#
_entry.id   AF-A0AAD5N3Y0-F1
#
_cell.length_a   1.000
_cell.length_b   1.000
_cell.length_c   1.000
_cell.angle_alpha   90.00
_cell.angle_beta   90.00
_cell.angle_gamma   90.00
#
_symmetry.space_group_name_H-M   'P 1'
#
loop_
_entity.id
_entity.type
_entity.pdbx_description
1 polymer ?
#
loop_
_entity_poly.entity_id
_entity_poly.type
_entity_poly.pdbx_seq_one_letter_code
_entity_poly.pdbx_strand_id
1 'polypeptide(L)'
;MDNRCIIVGTTVTGIYVKTMAMQKCVDPGKATITPVPMAHTSISGTISTTNIIMANWQKAMWESVVNRAIRTLASGPFASHFFSATSTVGGN
;
A
#
# COMPACT_ATOMS: atom_id res chain seq x y z
N MET A 1 15.92 -8.95 -17.66
CA MET A 1 16.33 -8.00 -16.60
C MET A 1 15.11 -7.21 -16.22
N ASP A 2 14.78 -7.18 -14.93
CA ASP A 2 13.55 -6.58 -14.41
C ASP A 2 13.55 -5.06 -14.64
N ASN A 3 12.61 -4.56 -15.44
CA ASN A 3 12.36 -3.13 -15.71
C ASN A 3 11.66 -2.45 -14.51
N ARG A 4 12.19 -2.62 -13.31
CA ARG A 4 11.53 -2.16 -12.08
C ARG A 4 12.39 -1.11 -11.38
N CYS A 5 11.84 0.10 -11.28
CA CYS A 5 12.33 1.20 -10.47
C CYS A 5 12.53 0.76 -9.01
N ILE A 6 13.58 1.27 -8.35
CA ILE A 6 13.85 0.95 -6.94
C ILE A 6 12.96 1.85 -6.07
N ILE A 7 12.11 1.23 -5.26
CA ILE A 7 11.32 1.89 -4.23
C ILE A 7 11.92 1.47 -2.88
N VAL A 8 12.35 2.45 -2.08
CA VAL A 8 12.81 2.21 -0.71
C VAL A 8 11.77 2.83 0.23
N GLY A 9 11.09 1.99 0.99
CA GLY A 9 9.94 2.41 1.81
C GLY A 9 8.79 2.92 0.94
N THR A 10 8.42 4.19 1.12
CA THR A 10 7.35 4.89 0.36
C THR A 10 7.89 5.86 -0.69
N THR A 11 9.19 5.77 -1.00
CA THR A 11 9.89 6.77 -1.79
C THR A 11 10.54 6.13 -3.02
N VAL A 12 10.37 6.76 -4.18
CA VAL A 12 11.04 6.33 -5.42
C VAL A 12 12.48 6.82 -5.39
N THR A 13 13.43 5.90 -5.26
CA THR A 13 14.87 6.22 -5.19
C THR A 13 15.59 6.00 -6.51
N GLY A 14 14.88 5.52 -7.54
CA GLY A 14 15.44 5.39 -8.88
C GLY A 14 14.33 5.27 -9.92
N ILE A 15 14.49 5.94 -11.07
CA ILE A 15 13.54 5.87 -12.18
C ILE A 15 14.17 5.02 -13.29
N TYR A 16 13.41 4.10 -13.86
CA TYR A 16 13.83 3.29 -14.97
C TYR A 16 13.80 4.15 -16.24
N VAL A 17 14.99 4.48 -16.75
CA VAL A 17 15.15 5.25 -17.99
C VAL A 17 15.44 4.27 -19.11
N LYS A 18 14.56 4.27 -20.12
CA LYS A 18 14.71 3.49 -21.36
C LYS A 18 14.94 4.44 -22.53
N THR A 19 16.20 4.66 -22.87
CA THR A 19 16.61 5.34 -24.12
C THR A 19 17.33 4.35 -25.02
N MET A 20 17.57 4.70 -26.29
CA MET A 20 18.34 3.85 -27.20
C MET A 20 19.77 3.58 -26.67
N ALA A 21 20.32 4.47 -25.83
CA ALA A 21 21.66 4.38 -25.29
C ALA A 21 21.72 3.81 -23.85
N MET A 22 20.59 3.76 -23.11
CA MET A 22 20.62 3.38 -21.69
C MET A 22 19.32 2.71 -21.25
N GLN A 23 19.45 1.56 -20.58
CA GLN A 23 18.34 0.79 -20.00
C GLN A 23 18.69 0.40 -18.57
N LYS A 24 18.60 1.35 -17.64
CA LYS A 24 18.86 1.10 -16.21
C LYS A 24 18.06 2.03 -15.31
N CYS A 25 17.91 1.65 -14.05
CA CYS A 25 17.45 2.55 -13.00
C CYS A 25 18.52 3.61 -12.74
N VAL A 26 18.12 4.88 -12.77
CA VAL A 26 18.99 6.03 -12.53
C VAL A 26 18.46 6.76 -11.30
N ASP A 27 19.35 7.14 -10.39
CA ASP A 27 19.01 8.10 -9.34
C ASP A 27 18.62 9.41 -10.03
N PRO A 28 17.37 9.86 -9.91
CA PRO A 28 16.94 11.05 -10.63
C PRO A 28 17.47 12.34 -9.99
N GLY A 29 18.35 12.24 -8.98
CA GLY A 29 18.88 13.35 -8.21
C GLY A 29 17.92 13.73 -7.08
N LYS A 30 18.47 14.32 -5.99
CA LYS A 30 17.72 14.68 -4.77
C LYS A 30 16.45 15.50 -5.01
N ALA A 31 16.35 16.23 -6.13
CA ALA A 31 15.21 17.08 -6.49
C ALA A 31 13.99 16.31 -7.03
N THR A 32 14.16 15.04 -7.40
CA THR A 32 13.14 14.25 -8.12
C THR A 32 12.71 13.01 -7.33
N ILE A 33 13.21 12.88 -6.10
CA ILE A 33 12.78 11.89 -5.12
C ILE A 33 11.41 12.33 -4.60
N THR A 34 10.36 11.95 -5.32
CA THR A 34 8.98 12.25 -4.94
C THR A 34 8.38 11.09 -4.12
N PRO A 35 7.58 11.38 -3.09
CA PRO A 35 6.79 10.36 -2.42
C PRO A 35 5.93 9.61 -3.44
N VAL A 36 5.74 8.30 -3.24
CA VAL A 36 4.79 7.54 -4.07
C VAL A 36 3.40 8.13 -3.85
N PRO A 37 2.67 8.51 -4.91
CA PRO A 37 1.32 9.04 -4.77
C PRO A 37 0.40 8.08 -4.01
N MET A 38 -0.45 8.63 -3.15
CA MET A 38 -1.33 7.84 -2.27
C MET A 38 -2.22 6.85 -3.05
N ALA A 39 -2.64 7.22 -4.26
CA ALA A 39 -3.43 6.35 -5.15
C ALA A 39 -2.76 5.00 -5.47
N HIS A 40 -1.45 4.88 -5.31
CA HIS A 40 -0.69 3.64 -5.52
C HIS A 40 -0.33 2.91 -4.22
N THR A 41 -0.59 3.51 -3.05
CA THR A 41 -0.26 2.93 -1.74
C THR A 41 -1.48 2.73 -0.84
N SER A 42 -2.66 3.19 -1.26
CA SER A 42 -3.91 3.03 -0.52
C SER A 42 -4.86 2.05 -1.20
N ILE A 43 -5.49 1.19 -0.40
CA ILE A 43 -6.63 0.36 -0.82
C ILE A 43 -7.83 0.83 0.00
N SER A 44 -8.90 1.23 -0.68
CA SER A 44 -10.17 1.63 -0.05
C SER A 44 -11.30 0.71 -0.52
N GLY A 45 -12.30 0.50 0.33
CA GLY A 45 -13.48 -0.28 -0.02
C GLY A 45 -14.59 -0.11 1.01
N THR A 46 -15.78 -0.61 0.67
CA THR A 46 -16.96 -0.58 1.54
C THR A 46 -17.25 -2.00 2.03
N ILE A 47 -17.45 -2.14 3.34
CA ILE A 47 -17.91 -3.40 3.94
C ILE A 47 -19.40 -3.28 4.20
N SER A 48 -20.18 -4.15 3.57
CA SER A 48 -21.62 -4.27 3.81
C SER A 48 -21.89 -5.57 4.56
N THR A 49 -22.80 -5.52 5.54
CA THR A 49 -23.22 -6.70 6.29
C THR A 49 -24.74 -6.76 6.36
N THR A 50 -25.29 -7.96 6.29
CA THR A 50 -26.71 -8.25 6.55
C THR A 50 -26.94 -8.70 7.99
N ASN A 51 -25.87 -8.93 8.74
CA ASN A 51 -25.95 -9.35 10.13
C ASN A 51 -26.23 -8.15 11.03
N ILE A 52 -27.38 -8.16 11.70
CA ILE A 52 -27.84 -7.04 12.54
C ILE A 52 -26.92 -6.76 13.74
N ILE A 53 -26.21 -7.78 14.24
CA ILE A 53 -25.25 -7.60 15.34
C ILE A 53 -24.05 -6.80 14.82
N MET A 54 -23.50 -7.19 13.66
CA MET A 54 -22.36 -6.50 13.04
C MET A 54 -22.73 -5.09 12.56
N ALA A 55 -23.97 -4.88 12.14
CA ALA A 55 -24.45 -3.54 11.76
C ALA A 55 -24.41 -2.55 12.94
N ASN A 56 -24.58 -3.04 14.18
CA ASN A 56 -24.51 -2.24 15.40
C ASN A 56 -23.10 -2.20 16.02
N TRP A 57 -22.09 -2.74 15.34
CA TRP A 57 -20.72 -2.69 15.84
C TRP A 57 -20.17 -1.27 15.86
N GLN A 58 -19.51 -0.95 16.95
CA GLN A 58 -18.77 0.30 17.06
C GLN A 58 -17.54 0.28 16.14
N LYS A 59 -17.06 1.46 15.75
CA LYS A 59 -15.88 1.63 14.89
C LYS A 59 -14.68 0.78 15.35
N ALA A 60 -14.39 0.74 16.65
CA ALA A 60 -13.27 -0.05 17.20
C ALA A 60 -13.40 -1.57 16.93
N MET A 61 -14.62 -2.10 16.86
CA MET A 61 -14.85 -3.51 16.52
C MET A 61 -14.55 -3.78 15.05
N TRP A 62 -14.98 -2.88 14.16
CA TRP A 62 -14.62 -2.93 12.75
C TRP A 62 -13.12 -2.79 12.52
N GLU A 63 -12.46 -1.88 13.23
CA GLU A 63 -11.00 -1.74 13.20
C GLU A 63 -10.28 -3.03 13.60
N SER A 64 -10.80 -3.77 14.59
CA SER A 64 -10.24 -5.08 14.96
C SER A 64 -10.28 -6.09 13.81
N VAL A 65 -11.40 -6.14 13.05
CA VAL A 65 -11.53 -7.01 11.88
C VAL A 65 -10.56 -6.61 10.77
N VAL A 66 -10.51 -5.33 10.41
CA VAL A 66 -9.63 -4.86 9.34
C VAL A 66 -8.15 -5.03 9.72
N ASN A 67 -7.79 -4.77 10.98
CA ASN A 67 -6.43 -5.04 11.48
C ASN A 67 -6.08 -6.52 11.45
N ARG A 68 -7.04 -7.41 11.68
CA ARG A 68 -6.82 -8.85 11.51
C ARG A 68 -6.55 -9.21 10.05
N ALA A 69 -7.31 -8.65 9.12
CA ALA A 69 -7.09 -8.85 7.69
C ALA A 69 -5.68 -8.36 7.26
N ILE A 70 -5.25 -7.18 7.71
CA ILE A 70 -3.88 -6.69 7.46
C ILE A 70 -2.84 -7.66 8.00
N ARG A 71 -2.99 -8.12 9.25
CA ARG A 71 -2.05 -9.10 9.82
C ARG A 71 -1.99 -10.39 9.00
N THR A 72 -3.12 -10.89 8.52
CA THR A 72 -3.16 -12.08 7.66
C THR A 72 -2.44 -11.85 6.32
N LEU A 73 -2.62 -10.68 5.71
CA LEU A 73 -1.90 -10.30 4.48
C LEU A 73 -0.39 -10.16 4.73
N ALA A 74 -0.02 -9.56 5.86
CA ALA A 74 1.37 -9.36 6.27
C ALA A 74 2.07 -10.66 6.69
N SER A 75 1.35 -11.70 7.13
CA SER A 75 1.90 -13.03 7.44
C SER A 75 1.89 -13.99 6.24
N GLY A 76 1.23 -13.62 5.14
CA GLY A 76 0.99 -14.48 4.00
C GLY A 76 1.99 -14.29 2.85
N PRO A 77 1.65 -14.78 1.64
CA PRO A 77 2.51 -14.63 0.45
C PRO A 77 2.73 -13.16 0.03
N PHE A 78 1.97 -12.23 0.59
CA PHE A 78 2.08 -10.79 0.34
C PHE A 78 2.83 -10.03 1.44
N ALA A 79 3.51 -10.72 2.38
CA ALA A 79 4.16 -10.12 3.54
C ALA A 79 5.01 -8.88 3.23
N SER A 80 5.83 -8.95 2.18
CA SER A 80 6.70 -7.85 1.73
C SER A 80 5.96 -6.60 1.28
N HIS A 81 4.70 -6.73 0.85
CA HIS A 81 3.86 -5.63 0.37
C HIS A 81 3.05 -4.97 1.49
N PHE A 82 2.80 -5.70 2.59
CA PHE A 82 1.91 -5.24 3.67
C PHE A 82 2.62 -5.08 5.03
N PHE A 83 3.94 -5.22 5.09
CA PHE A 83 4.68 -5.21 6.36
C PHE A 83 4.47 -3.94 7.21
N SER A 84 4.20 -2.80 6.56
CA SER A 84 3.96 -1.50 7.18
C SER A 84 2.54 -0.97 6.93
N ALA A 85 1.63 -1.82 6.46
CA ALA A 85 0.26 -1.42 6.18
C ALA A 85 -0.50 -1.09 7.47
N THR A 86 -1.27 -0.01 7.44
CA THR A 86 -2.16 0.42 8.53
C THR A 86 -3.59 0.54 8.02
N SER A 87 -4.58 0.30 8.89
CA SER A 87 -6.00 0.48 8.53
C SER A 87 -6.60 1.73 9.16
N THR A 88 -7.65 2.24 8.54
CA THR A 88 -8.53 3.26 9.14
C THR A 88 -9.95 2.93 8.72
N VAL A 89 -10.88 2.95 9.68
CA VAL A 89 -12.30 2.79 9.42
C VAL A 89 -12.98 4.15 9.44
N GLY A 90 -13.60 4.53 8.33
CA GLY A 90 -14.49 5.69 8.24
C GLY A 90 -15.93 5.31 8.59
N GLY A 91 -16.65 6.22 9.24
CA GLY A 91 -18.11 6.20 9.28
C GLY A 91 -18.64 7.19 8.23
N ASN A 92 -19.81 6.90 7.67
CA ASN A 92 -20.59 7.93 6.96
C ASN A 92 -21.22 8.88 7.97
#